data_AF-A0A0C3N817-F1
#
_entry.id   AF-A0A0C3N817-F1
#
_cell.length_a   1.000
_cell.length_b   1.000
_cell.length_c   1.000
_cell.angle_alpha   90.00
_cell.angle_beta   90.00
_cell.angle_gamma   90.00
#
_symmetry.space_group_name_H-M   'P 1'
#
loop_
_entity.id
_entity.type
_entity.pdbx_description
1 polymer ?
#
loop_
_entity_poly.entity_id
_entity_poly.type
_entity_poly.pdbx_seq_one_letter_code
_entity_poly.pdbx_strand_id
1 'polypeptide(L)' 'TDTQEVWFAGCHRDVGGGAENNGTRHSLSRISLRWMIRECFKARTGILFQRSMFQQIGMD' A
#
# COMPACT_ATOMS: atom_id res chain seq x y z
N THR A 1 -18.64 3.20 -12.86
CA THR A 1 -18.59 4.62 -12.46
C THR A 1 -18.59 4.78 -10.94
N ASP A 2 -17.91 3.86 -10.24
CA ASP A 2 -17.70 3.95 -8.79
C ASP A 2 -16.20 4.17 -8.58
N THR A 3 -15.84 5.40 -8.22
CA THR A 3 -14.45 5.87 -8.16
C THR A 3 -14.27 6.79 -6.96
N GLN A 4 -13.13 6.66 -6.28
CA GLN A 4 -12.76 7.51 -5.15
C GLN A 4 -11.35 8.06 -5.36
N GLU A 5 -11.20 9.37 -5.14
CA GLU A 5 -9.91 10.05 -5.05
C GLU A 5 -9.56 10.29 -3.57
N VAL A 6 -8.32 9.99 -3.21
CA VAL A 6 -7.81 10.11 -1.83
C VAL A 6 -6.44 10.76 -1.86
N TRP A 7 -6.20 11.64 -0.88
CA TRP A 7 -4.95 12.37 -0.72
C TRP A 7 -4.10 11.70 0.35
N PHE A 8 -2.85 11.42 0.01
CA PHE A 8 -1.82 10.99 0.94
C PHE A 8 -0.75 12.08 1.03
N ALA A 9 -0.18 12.27 2.21
CA ALA A 9 0.92 13.20 2.40
C ALA A 9 2.21 12.67 1.74
N GLY A 10 2.99 13.57 1.14
CA GLY A 10 4.28 13.27 0.52
C GLY A 10 4.32 13.57 -0.97
N CYS A 11 5.42 13.17 -1.61
CA CYS A 11 5.67 13.31 -3.05
C CYS A 11 5.30 12.01 -3.81
N HIS A 12 5.56 11.99 -5.12
CA HIS A 12 5.23 10.85 -6.00
C HIS A 12 5.68 9.49 -5.44
N ARG A 13 6.93 9.39 -4.97
CA ARG A 13 7.51 8.15 -4.45
C ARG A 13 7.08 7.80 -3.02
N ASP A 14 6.54 8.77 -2.28
CA ASP A 14 5.96 8.54 -0.95
C ASP A 14 4.56 7.94 -1.02
N VAL A 15 3.91 7.99 -2.19
CA VAL A 15 2.60 7.37 -2.43
C VAL A 15 2.75 6.13 -3.30
N GLY A 16 3.50 6.23 -4.41
CA GLY A 16 3.68 5.14 -5.38
C GLY A 16 4.76 4.11 -4.99
N GLY A 17 5.62 4.44 -4.03
CA GLY A 17 6.77 3.61 -3.65
C GLY A 17 8.06 3.95 -4.40
N GLY A 18 9.17 3.40 -3.93
CA GLY A 18 10.51 3.57 -4.54
C GLY A 18 11.30 4.78 -4.03
N ALA A 19 10.85 5.44 -2.96
CA ALA A 19 11.63 6.46 -2.26
C ALA A 19 12.77 5.83 -1.44
N GLU A 20 12.47 4.71 -0.79
CA GLU A 20 13.35 4.00 0.14
C GLU A 20 13.94 2.73 -0.48
N ASN A 21 15.09 2.30 0.06
CA ASN A 21 15.69 1.01 -0.30
C ASN A 21 14.81 -0.17 0.14
N ASN A 22 14.93 -1.28 -0.58
CA ASN A 22 14.27 -2.54 -0.20
C ASN A 22 14.67 -2.95 1.22
N GLY A 23 13.70 -3.45 2.00
CA GLY A 23 13.91 -3.86 3.38
C GLY A 23 13.85 -2.73 4.42
N THR A 24 13.82 -1.45 4.00
CA THR A 24 13.63 -0.32 4.92
C THR A 24 12.31 -0.49 5.69
N ARG A 25 12.35 -0.54 7.03
CA ARG A 25 11.17 -0.87 7.86
C ARG A 25 10.07 0.20 7.87
N HIS A 26 10.43 1.46 7.62
CA HIS A 26 9.46 2.54 7.60
C HIS A 26 9.55 3.26 6.26
N SER A 27 8.42 3.36 5.55
CA SER A 27 8.29 4.10 4.31
C SER A 27 6.87 4.64 4.22
N LEU A 28 6.73 5.92 3.86
CA LEU A 28 5.41 6.58 3.75
C LEU A 28 4.49 5.84 2.76
N SER A 29 5.05 5.29 1.69
CA SER A 29 4.34 4.50 0.66
C SER A 29 3.61 3.26 1.19
N ARG A 30 3.95 2.79 2.40
CA ARG A 30 3.26 1.65 3.03
C ARG A 30 1.85 2.02 3.47
N ILE A 31 1.59 3.29 3.75
CA ILE A 31 0.28 3.77 4.16
C ILE A 31 -0.71 3.67 2.99
N SER A 32 -0.34 4.22 1.83
CA SER A 32 -1.14 4.13 0.60
C SER A 32 -1.27 2.69 0.10
N LEU A 33 -0.21 1.89 0.18
CA LEU A 33 -0.26 0.46 -0.17
C LEU A 33 -1.23 -0.32 0.73
N ARG A 34 -1.16 -0.14 2.06
CA ARG A 34 -2.08 -0.78 3.02
C ARG A 34 -3.53 -0.35 2.77
N TRP A 35 -3.76 0.91 2.41
CA TRP A 35 -5.08 1.40 2.03
C TRP A 35 -5.58 0.70 0.75
N MET A 36 -4.78 0.67 -0.32
CA MET A 36 -5.15 0.03 -1.58
C MET A 36 -5.47 -1.45 -1.42
N ILE A 37 -4.68 -2.19 -0.62
CA ILE A 37 -4.95 -3.60 -0.30
C ILE A 37 -6.33 -3.77 0.34
N ARG A 38 -6.71 -2.88 1.28
CA ARG A 38 -8.04 -2.90 1.90
C ARG A 38 -9.15 -2.61 0.87
N GLU A 39 -8.92 -1.69 -0.06
CA GLU A 39 -9.89 -1.39 -1.12
C GLU A 39 -10.06 -2.58 -2.07
N CYS A 40 -9.02 -3.34 -2.40
CA CYS A 40 -9.15 -4.59 -3.16
C CYS A 40 -10.12 -5.58 -2.49
N PHE A 41 -10.06 -5.71 -1.15
CA PHE A 41 -11.01 -6.55 -0.40
C PHE A 41 -12.43 -5.99 -0.43
N LYS A 42 -12.61 -4.69 -0.21
CA LYS A 42 -13.95 -4.05 -0.23
C LYS A 42 -14.61 -4.14 -1.61
N ALA A 43 -13.83 -3.93 -2.66
CA ALA A 43 -14.27 -4.04 -4.05
C ALA A 43 -14.41 -5.50 -4.53
N ARG A 44 -14.10 -6.49 -3.68
CA ARG A 44 -14.19 -7.93 -3.97
C ARG A 44 -13.48 -8.31 -5.28
N THR A 45 -12.27 -7.78 -5.49
CA THR A 45 -11.54 -7.96 -6.74
C THR A 45 -11.05 -9.39 -6.98
N GLY A 46 -11.03 -10.24 -5.95
CA GLY A 46 -10.50 -11.60 -6.02
C GLY A 46 -8.97 -11.69 -6.01
N ILE A 47 -8.27 -10.55 -5.86
CA ILE A 47 -6.80 -10.51 -5.75
C ILE A 47 -6.38 -11.21 -4.46
N LEU A 48 -5.48 -12.18 -4.58
CA LEU A 48 -4.90 -12.90 -3.45
C LEU A 48 -3.56 -12.27 -3.05
N PHE A 49 -3.35 -12.11 -1.75
CA PHE A 49 -2.12 -11.55 -1.19
C PHE A 49 -1.38 -12.59 -0.34
N GLN A 50 -0.06 -12.64 -0.48
CA GLN A 50 0.78 -13.50 0.34
C GLN A 50 0.95 -12.89 1.74
N ARG A 51 0.14 -13.35 2.71
CA ARG A 51 0.07 -12.77 4.06
C ARG A 51 1.41 -12.68 4.80
N SER A 52 2.30 -13.65 4.60
CA SER A 52 3.64 -13.64 5.22
C SER A 52 4.48 -12.44 4.79
N MET A 53 4.27 -11.91 3.59
CA MET A 53 5.01 -10.76 3.09
C MET A 53 4.68 -9.49 3.87
N PHE A 54 3.48 -9.34 4.42
CA PHE A 54 3.08 -8.13 5.14
C PHE A 54 3.99 -7.85 6.34
N GLN A 55 4.33 -8.88 7.13
CA GLN A 55 5.28 -8.73 8.23
C GLN A 55 6.68 -8.36 7.72
N GLN A 56 7.15 -9.02 6.65
CA GLN A 56 8.47 -8.78 6.08
C GLN A 56 8.64 -7.35 5.57
N ILE A 57 7.57 -6.76 5.02
CA ILE A 57 7.56 -5.38 4.54
C ILE A 57 6.95 -4.42 5.55
N GLY A 58 6.99 -4.72 6.85
CA GLY A 58 6.59 -3.82 7.94
C GLY A 58 5.17 -3.25 7.80
N MET A 59 4.24 -4.08 7.33
CA MET A 59 2.80 -3.83 7.24
C MET A 59 2.02 -4.79 8.14
N ASP A 60 2.57 -5.10 9.32
CA ASP A 60 1.90 -5.81 10.41
C ASP A 60 0.83 -4.95 11.15
#